data_AF-A0A9P8T714-F1
#
_entry.id   AF-A0A9P8T714-F1
#
_cell.length_a   1.000
_cell.length_b   1.000
_cell.length_c   1.000
_cell.angle_alpha   90.00
_cell.angle_beta   90.00
_cell.angle_gamma   90.00
#
_symmetry.space_group_name_H-M   'P 1'
#
loop_
_entity.id
_entity.type
_entity.pdbx_description
1 polymer ?
#
loop_
_entity_poly.entity_id
_entity_poly.type
_entity_poly.pdbx_seq_one_letter_code
_entity_poly.pdbx_strand_id
1 'polypeptide(L)'
;MATLLSLLGPRQPRKCNIASVDQSVEFVSGKLYDIASVPGTTFQWDILFGLLQHESRSAVINVHSHIPWDNFQGNKANVDIYTVGSLTQLIALVQSLDFSQYKLVVLNDFHVLYQSAVRHLEDKRRGETPHRYKRDANGARKDQPGPTRKLQLVVQDLLLLISSKCQTHETIGITTGKMTTMSQRFFTRSQNSDIDDETEDTSMFQQIMVPVLPLNGPWAGQYAKRLVLYRDWVRESGGTGLDKNLTIVDYIRLMETKQLRVCPQFLGVTSKDSNRKFDTGWWCSDAQLTPVS
;
A
#
# COMPACT_ATOMS: atom_id res chain seq x y z
N MET A 1 -11.91 23.29 -30.29
CA MET A 1 -10.59 22.90 -30.81
C MET A 1 -9.55 23.18 -29.74
N ALA A 2 -9.17 22.17 -28.95
CA ALA A 2 -8.03 22.28 -28.04
C ALA A 2 -6.75 22.13 -28.87
N THR A 3 -5.86 23.12 -28.82
CA THR A 3 -4.61 23.14 -29.58
C THR A 3 -3.69 22.02 -29.08
N LEU A 4 -3.12 21.27 -30.02
CA LEU A 4 -2.13 20.18 -29.83
C LEU A 4 -0.95 20.55 -28.90
N LEU A 5 -0.70 21.84 -28.67
CA LEU A 5 0.31 22.36 -27.75
C LEU A 5 -0.06 22.24 -26.26
N SER A 6 -1.35 22.17 -25.91
CA SER A 6 -1.79 21.92 -24.52
C SER A 6 -1.52 20.50 -24.03
N LEU A 7 -1.30 19.56 -24.96
CA LEU A 7 -0.91 18.16 -24.69
C LEU A 7 0.59 17.97 -24.47
N LEU A 8 1.42 19.00 -24.73
CA LEU A 8 2.89 18.93 -24.70
C LEU A 8 3.52 19.70 -23.52
N GLY A 9 2.72 20.38 -22.71
CA GLY A 9 3.21 20.99 -21.46
C GLY A 9 3.52 19.92 -20.41
N PRO A 10 4.56 20.08 -19.58
CA PRO A 10 4.81 19.16 -18.48
C PRO A 10 3.58 19.16 -17.55
N ARG A 11 2.97 17.98 -17.39
CA ARG A 11 1.84 17.77 -16.48
C ARG A 11 2.29 18.09 -15.06
N GLN A 12 1.77 19.15 -14.46
CA GLN A 12 2.15 19.50 -13.09
C GLN A 12 1.66 18.41 -12.12
N PRO A 13 2.55 17.80 -11.33
CA PRO A 13 2.16 16.84 -10.31
C PRO A 13 1.23 17.48 -9.28
N ARG A 14 0.25 16.72 -8.80
CA ARG A 14 -0.57 17.10 -7.64
C ARG A 14 0.27 16.91 -6.39
N LYS A 15 0.38 17.93 -5.56
CA LYS A 15 1.21 17.91 -4.35
C LYS A 15 0.40 17.48 -3.14
N CYS A 16 1.05 16.77 -2.22
CA CYS A 16 0.53 16.56 -0.87
C CYS A 16 1.14 17.58 0.09
N ASN A 17 0.78 17.51 1.37
CA ASN A 17 1.31 18.42 2.40
C ASN A 17 2.63 17.90 3.01
N ILE A 18 3.27 16.92 2.37
CA ILE A 18 4.48 16.25 2.86
C ILE A 18 5.57 16.32 1.78
N ALA A 19 6.50 17.27 1.93
CA ALA A 19 7.50 17.57 0.91
C ALA A 19 8.40 16.36 0.53
N SER A 20 8.77 15.53 1.51
CA SER A 20 9.58 14.33 1.25
C SER A 20 8.83 13.28 0.42
N VAL A 21 7.51 13.16 0.60
CA VAL A 21 6.65 12.30 -0.22
C VAL A 21 6.52 12.86 -1.63
N ASP A 22 6.30 14.17 -1.78
CA ASP A 22 6.20 14.81 -3.09
C ASP A 22 7.48 14.66 -3.93
N GLN A 23 8.65 14.85 -3.30
CA GLN A 23 9.96 14.66 -3.94
C GLN A 23 10.19 13.22 -4.38
N SER A 24 9.72 12.25 -3.59
CA SER A 24 9.87 10.84 -3.95
C SER A 24 8.86 10.45 -5.02
N VAL A 25 7.58 10.77 -4.87
CA VAL A 25 6.50 10.07 -5.58
C VAL A 25 6.04 10.77 -6.84
N GLU A 26 6.00 12.11 -6.83
CA GLU A 26 5.40 12.93 -7.88
C GLU A 26 4.07 12.37 -8.39
N PHE A 27 2.94 12.74 -7.77
CA PHE A 27 1.62 12.25 -8.17
C PHE A 27 1.17 12.89 -9.50
N VAL A 28 1.43 12.20 -10.61
CA VAL A 28 1.17 12.67 -11.97
C VAL A 28 -0.13 12.07 -12.51
N SER A 29 -0.90 12.89 -13.22
CA SER A 29 -2.10 12.48 -13.95
C SER A 29 -1.86 11.33 -14.92
N GLY A 30 -2.82 10.40 -14.98
CA GLY A 30 -2.72 9.22 -15.82
C GLY A 30 -1.97 8.04 -15.18
N LYS A 31 -1.72 8.09 -13.88
CA LYS A 31 -0.99 7.05 -13.14
C LYS A 31 -1.81 6.53 -11.97
N LEU A 32 -1.56 5.27 -11.64
CA LEU A 32 -2.13 4.57 -10.50
C LEU A 32 -1.05 4.36 -9.44
N TYR A 33 -1.36 4.67 -8.19
CA TYR A 33 -0.45 4.56 -7.04
C TYR A 33 -1.06 3.65 -5.99
N ASP A 34 -0.20 3.05 -5.15
CA ASP A 34 -0.62 2.22 -4.02
C ASP A 34 -0.06 2.78 -2.73
N ILE A 35 -0.85 2.78 -1.65
CA ILE A 35 -0.42 3.18 -0.32
C ILE A 35 -0.81 2.10 0.68
N ALA A 36 0.17 1.33 1.16
CA ALA A 36 0.02 0.40 2.25
C ALA A 36 0.47 1.05 3.56
N SER A 37 -0.30 0.93 4.62
CA SER A 37 0.02 1.50 5.93
C SER A 37 0.04 0.45 7.03
N VAL A 38 0.89 0.63 8.04
CA VAL A 38 0.82 -0.17 9.27
C VAL A 38 -0.57 -0.01 9.91
N PRO A 39 -1.23 -1.12 10.31
CA PRO A 39 -2.53 -1.06 11.00
C PRO A 39 -2.55 -0.12 12.20
N GLY A 40 -3.70 0.53 12.44
CA GLY A 40 -3.88 1.45 13.58
C GLY A 40 -3.30 2.84 13.37
N THR A 41 -2.78 3.14 12.17
CA THR A 41 -2.30 4.48 11.80
C THR A 41 -3.26 5.18 10.84
N THR A 42 -3.16 6.51 10.78
CA THR A 42 -3.89 7.38 9.84
C THR A 42 -2.96 8.04 8.82
N PHE A 43 -1.72 7.57 8.70
CA PHE A 43 -0.66 8.20 7.91
C PHE A 43 -0.99 8.36 6.43
N GLN A 44 -1.74 7.40 5.88
CA GLN A 44 -2.25 7.51 4.52
C GLN A 44 -3.14 8.74 4.35
N TRP A 45 -3.90 9.13 5.39
CA TRP A 45 -4.78 10.30 5.34
C TRP A 45 -4.02 11.62 5.34
N ASP A 46 -2.83 11.70 5.94
CA ASP A 46 -1.99 12.90 5.85
C ASP A 46 -1.61 13.20 4.38
N ILE A 47 -1.29 12.14 3.62
CA ILE A 47 -1.01 12.22 2.18
C ILE A 47 -2.32 12.50 1.41
N LEU A 48 -3.36 11.71 1.65
CA LEU A 48 -4.61 11.81 0.89
C LEU A 48 -5.30 13.15 1.09
N PHE A 49 -5.28 13.74 2.29
CA PHE A 49 -5.88 15.05 2.53
C PHE A 49 -5.12 16.18 1.83
N GLY A 50 -3.79 16.15 1.81
CA GLY A 50 -3.01 17.10 1.01
C GLY A 50 -3.39 17.01 -0.47
N LEU A 51 -3.54 15.79 -1.00
CA LEU A 51 -4.02 15.60 -2.36
C LEU A 51 -5.46 16.10 -2.53
N LEU A 52 -6.39 15.74 -1.65
CA LEU A 52 -7.81 16.10 -1.73
C LEU A 52 -8.10 17.60 -1.55
N GLN A 53 -7.19 18.39 -0.96
CA GLN A 53 -7.39 19.83 -0.72
C GLN A 53 -7.46 20.68 -1.99
N HIS A 54 -7.01 20.17 -3.15
CA HIS A 54 -7.12 20.89 -4.42
C HIS A 54 -8.58 21.20 -4.83
N GLU A 55 -8.78 22.31 -5.55
CA GLU A 55 -10.09 22.78 -5.99
C GLU A 55 -10.80 21.85 -7.00
N SER A 56 -10.06 20.95 -7.65
CA SER A 56 -10.61 20.00 -8.60
C SER A 56 -11.41 18.88 -7.94
N ARG A 57 -12.52 18.46 -8.58
CA ARG A 57 -13.34 17.35 -8.10
C ARG A 57 -12.53 16.07 -7.94
N SER A 58 -12.78 15.39 -6.83
CA SER A 58 -12.14 14.13 -6.45
C SER A 58 -13.20 13.13 -6.02
N ALA A 59 -12.96 11.84 -6.26
CA ALA A 59 -13.82 10.77 -5.79
C ALA A 59 -13.09 9.93 -4.74
N VAL A 60 -13.76 9.60 -3.65
CA VAL A 60 -13.30 8.65 -2.64
C VAL A 60 -14.27 7.48 -2.60
N ILE A 61 -13.83 6.32 -3.08
CA ILE A 61 -14.55 5.06 -3.01
C ILE A 61 -14.09 4.34 -1.74
N ASN A 62 -14.98 4.25 -0.75
CA ASN A 62 -14.69 3.82 0.60
C ASN A 62 -15.25 2.42 0.90
N VAL A 63 -14.43 1.58 1.54
CA VAL A 63 -14.70 0.16 1.84
C VAL A 63 -15.36 -0.06 3.22
N HIS A 64 -15.91 1.00 3.83
CA HIS A 64 -16.49 1.06 5.19
C HIS A 64 -15.53 1.50 6.30
N SER A 65 -14.34 2.02 5.97
CA SER A 65 -13.48 2.60 7.00
C SER A 65 -13.87 4.03 7.35
N HIS A 66 -13.62 4.37 8.61
CA HIS A 66 -13.75 5.74 9.08
C HIS A 66 -12.74 6.63 8.36
N ILE A 67 -13.25 7.70 7.74
CA ILE A 67 -12.43 8.76 7.17
C ILE A 67 -12.30 9.85 8.25
N PRO A 68 -11.10 10.20 8.72
CA PRO A 68 -10.89 11.18 9.78
C PRO A 68 -11.07 12.62 9.26
N TRP A 69 -12.28 12.96 8.84
CA TRP A 69 -12.62 14.23 8.19
C TRP A 69 -12.35 15.47 9.04
N ASP A 70 -12.17 15.33 10.35
CA ASP A 70 -11.83 16.43 11.26
C ASP A 70 -10.46 17.02 10.95
N ASN A 71 -9.55 16.23 10.38
CA ASN A 71 -8.23 16.68 9.96
C ASN A 71 -8.22 17.23 8.52
N PHE A 72 -9.36 17.19 7.81
CA PHE A 72 -9.45 17.66 6.43
C PHE A 72 -9.76 19.15 6.37
N GLN A 73 -8.78 19.94 5.95
CA GLN A 73 -8.90 21.40 5.80
C GLN A 73 -9.38 21.86 4.42
N GLY A 74 -9.68 20.93 3.51
CA GLY A 74 -10.13 21.24 2.14
C GLY A 74 -11.65 21.42 2.03
N ASN A 75 -12.10 21.80 0.83
CA ASN A 75 -13.53 21.91 0.56
C ASN A 75 -14.17 20.53 0.34
N LYS A 76 -14.97 20.07 1.31
CA LYS A 76 -15.70 18.78 1.23
C LYS A 76 -16.67 18.70 0.05
N ALA A 77 -17.18 19.83 -0.46
CA ALA A 77 -18.06 19.85 -1.62
C ALA A 77 -17.36 19.40 -2.93
N ASN A 78 -16.02 19.43 -2.96
CA ASN A 78 -15.23 18.95 -4.10
C ASN A 78 -14.93 17.45 -4.02
N VAL A 79 -15.40 16.75 -2.98
CA VAL A 79 -15.11 15.34 -2.76
C VAL A 79 -16.39 14.52 -2.77
N ASP A 80 -16.59 13.76 -3.84
CA ASP A 80 -17.68 12.79 -3.91
C ASP A 80 -17.28 11.52 -3.16
N ILE A 81 -18.17 11.01 -2.30
CA ILE A 81 -17.92 9.80 -1.51
C ILE A 81 -18.85 8.69 -1.99
N TYR A 82 -18.26 7.57 -2.40
CA TYR A 82 -18.97 6.35 -2.73
C TYR A 82 -18.65 5.29 -1.68
N THR A 83 -19.64 4.50 -1.26
CA THR A 83 -19.40 3.39 -0.31
C THR A 83 -19.64 2.06 -1.01
N VAL A 84 -18.70 1.13 -0.86
CA VAL A 84 -18.78 -0.24 -1.39
C VAL A 84 -18.44 -1.23 -0.28
N GLY A 85 -19.16 -2.35 -0.22
CA GLY A 85 -18.98 -3.42 0.78
C GLY A 85 -18.41 -4.71 0.21
N SER A 86 -18.23 -4.80 -1.11
CA SER A 86 -17.70 -5.98 -1.76
C SER A 86 -16.90 -5.64 -3.01
N LEU A 87 -16.04 -6.57 -3.43
CA LEU A 87 -15.29 -6.45 -4.68
C LEU A 87 -16.23 -6.33 -5.90
N THR A 88 -17.36 -7.04 -5.90
CA THR A 88 -18.35 -6.97 -6.98
C THR A 88 -18.97 -5.58 -7.10
N GLN A 89 -19.34 -4.95 -5.97
CA GLN A 89 -19.85 -3.58 -5.96
C GLN A 89 -18.79 -2.58 -6.44
N LEU A 90 -17.53 -2.76 -6.03
CA LEU A 90 -16.42 -1.95 -6.51
C LEU A 90 -16.24 -2.10 -8.04
N ILE A 91 -16.26 -3.32 -8.57
CA ILE A 91 -16.14 -3.57 -10.01
C ILE A 91 -17.27 -2.85 -10.78
N ALA A 92 -18.51 -3.03 -10.35
CA ALA A 92 -19.67 -2.39 -10.97
C ALA A 92 -19.56 -0.86 -10.93
N LEU A 93 -19.18 -0.30 -9.77
CA LEU A 93 -18.98 1.14 -9.62
C LEU A 93 -17.86 1.66 -10.53
N VAL A 94 -16.70 1.02 -10.56
CA VAL A 94 -15.57 1.44 -11.41
C VAL A 94 -15.96 1.38 -12.89
N GLN A 95 -16.75 0.40 -13.31
CA GLN A 95 -17.25 0.30 -14.68
C GLN A 95 -18.16 1.48 -15.03
N SER A 96 -19.13 1.82 -14.17
CA SER A 96 -20.11 2.88 -14.42
C SER A 96 -19.60 4.30 -14.13
N LEU A 97 -18.62 4.46 -13.24
CA LEU A 97 -18.13 5.77 -12.82
C LEU A 97 -17.40 6.47 -13.98
N ASP A 98 -17.78 7.71 -14.23
CA ASP A 98 -17.14 8.57 -15.21
C ASP A 98 -15.91 9.25 -14.60
N PHE A 99 -14.73 8.72 -14.93
CA PHE A 99 -13.46 9.24 -14.43
C PHE A 99 -13.12 10.63 -14.98
N SER A 100 -13.73 11.05 -16.09
CA SER A 100 -13.45 12.37 -16.70
C SER A 100 -13.84 13.54 -15.81
N GLN A 101 -14.75 13.33 -14.86
CA GLN A 101 -15.20 14.33 -13.90
C GLN A 101 -14.19 14.58 -12.77
N TYR A 102 -13.20 13.69 -12.60
CA TYR A 102 -12.31 13.68 -11.44
C TYR A 102 -10.86 13.83 -11.84
N LYS A 103 -10.12 14.64 -11.07
CA LYS A 103 -8.65 14.69 -11.15
C LYS A 103 -7.97 13.71 -10.20
N LEU A 104 -8.69 13.20 -9.21
CA LEU A 104 -8.22 12.19 -8.27
C LEU A 104 -9.33 11.21 -7.94
N VAL A 105 -9.03 9.91 -7.99
CA VAL A 105 -9.91 8.83 -7.55
C VAL A 105 -9.16 7.98 -6.53
N VAL A 106 -9.66 7.92 -5.31
CA VAL A 106 -9.09 7.15 -4.19
C VAL A 106 -9.96 5.94 -3.91
N LEU A 107 -9.39 4.74 -3.99
CA LEU A 107 -10.00 3.49 -3.57
C LEU A 107 -9.48 3.18 -2.17
N ASN A 108 -10.19 3.70 -1.17
CA ASN A 108 -9.79 3.61 0.22
C ASN A 108 -10.05 2.20 0.79
N ASP A 109 -9.04 1.62 1.43
CA ASP A 109 -9.05 0.26 1.99
C ASP A 109 -9.35 -0.84 0.96
N PHE A 110 -8.92 -0.65 -0.28
CA PHE A 110 -8.96 -1.67 -1.32
C PHE A 110 -8.33 -2.99 -0.90
N HIS A 111 -7.21 -2.95 -0.16
CA HIS A 111 -6.54 -4.18 0.31
C HIS A 111 -7.43 -4.98 1.26
N VAL A 112 -8.29 -4.31 2.03
CA VAL A 112 -9.21 -4.98 2.96
C VAL A 112 -10.29 -5.73 2.18
N LEU A 113 -10.83 -5.16 1.09
CA LEU A 113 -11.73 -5.90 0.19
C LEU A 113 -11.05 -7.16 -0.37
N TYR A 114 -9.82 -7.01 -0.85
CA TYR A 114 -9.06 -8.14 -1.38
C TYR A 114 -8.85 -9.22 -0.31
N GLN A 115 -8.39 -8.83 0.89
CA GLN A 115 -8.15 -9.77 1.98
C GLN A 115 -9.43 -10.47 2.44
N SER A 116 -10.54 -9.73 2.55
CA SER A 116 -11.85 -10.30 2.87
C SER A 116 -12.27 -11.32 1.81
N ALA A 117 -12.14 -11.00 0.51
CA ALA A 117 -12.46 -11.92 -0.56
C ALA A 117 -11.59 -13.19 -0.53
N VAL A 118 -10.28 -13.07 -0.25
CA VAL A 118 -9.38 -14.22 -0.07
C VAL A 118 -9.83 -15.09 1.10
N ARG A 119 -10.08 -14.49 2.28
CA ARG A 119 -10.53 -15.23 3.48
C ARG A 119 -11.84 -15.97 3.24
N HIS A 120 -12.82 -15.33 2.61
CA HIS A 120 -14.10 -15.98 2.27
C HIS A 120 -13.92 -17.20 1.36
N LEU A 121 -12.97 -17.18 0.43
CA LEU A 121 -12.66 -18.33 -0.42
C LEU A 121 -11.93 -19.43 0.35
N GLU A 122 -11.03 -19.07 1.26
CA GLU A 122 -10.32 -20.02 2.12
C GLU A 122 -11.25 -20.72 3.12
N ASP A 123 -12.17 -19.99 3.73
CA ASP A 123 -13.15 -20.53 4.68
C ASP A 123 -14.12 -21.51 3.99
N LYS A 124 -14.61 -21.16 2.79
CA LYS A 124 -15.41 -22.08 1.97
C LYS A 124 -14.67 -23.36 1.66
N ARG A 125 -13.37 -23.26 1.33
CA ARG A 125 -12.53 -24.43 1.05
C ARG A 125 -12.30 -25.31 2.28
N ARG A 126 -12.25 -24.75 3.49
CA ARG A 126 -12.12 -25.50 4.75
C ARG A 126 -13.42 -26.20 5.14
N GLY A 127 -14.57 -25.65 4.77
CA GLY A 127 -15.88 -26.25 5.00
C GLY A 127 -16.26 -27.36 4.01
N GLU A 128 -15.64 -27.41 2.84
CA GLU A 128 -15.82 -28.49 1.87
C GLU A 128 -14.97 -29.71 2.25
N THR A 129 -15.61 -30.87 2.46
CA THR A 129 -14.90 -32.17 2.53
C THR A 129 -13.95 -32.30 1.34
N PRO A 130 -12.71 -32.79 1.52
CA PRO A 130 -11.71 -32.80 0.47
C PRO A 130 -12.20 -33.60 -0.73
N HIS A 131 -12.76 -32.91 -1.73
CA HIS A 131 -13.10 -33.54 -2.99
C HIS A 131 -11.80 -34.08 -3.58
N ARG A 132 -11.74 -35.41 -3.72
CA ARG A 132 -10.70 -36.12 -4.49
C ARG A 132 -10.55 -35.39 -5.82
N TYR A 133 -9.48 -34.60 -5.95
CA TYR A 133 -9.15 -33.94 -7.21
C TYR A 133 -9.13 -35.02 -8.29
N LYS A 134 -10.03 -34.91 -9.29
CA LYS A 134 -10.00 -35.79 -10.46
C LYS A 134 -8.68 -35.52 -11.18
N ARG A 135 -7.72 -36.41 -11.00
CA ARG A 135 -6.51 -36.46 -11.85
C ARG A 135 -6.95 -36.79 -13.26
N ASP A 136 -6.29 -36.23 -14.25
CA ASP A 136 -6.46 -36.70 -15.62
C ASP A 136 -5.92 -38.13 -15.79
N ALA A 137 -6.09 -38.70 -16.98
CA ALA A 137 -5.65 -40.06 -17.29
C ALA A 137 -4.12 -40.25 -17.13
N ASN A 138 -3.34 -39.16 -17.03
CA ASN A 138 -1.89 -39.16 -16.88
C ASN A 138 -1.45 -38.87 -15.43
N GLY A 139 -2.38 -38.79 -14.48
CA GLY A 139 -2.08 -38.56 -13.07
C GLY A 139 -1.80 -37.10 -12.70
N ALA A 140 -1.91 -36.16 -13.65
CA ALA A 140 -1.78 -34.73 -13.41
C ALA A 140 -3.08 -34.16 -12.86
N ARG A 141 -2.98 -33.14 -11.98
CA ARG A 141 -4.17 -32.45 -11.47
C ARG A 141 -4.83 -31.74 -12.65
N LYS A 142 -6.11 -31.97 -12.91
CA LYS A 142 -6.87 -31.17 -13.90
C LYS A 142 -6.68 -29.68 -13.58
N ASP A 143 -6.09 -28.95 -14.51
CA ASP A 143 -5.61 -27.56 -14.38
C ASP A 143 -6.75 -26.53 -14.23
N GLN A 144 -7.65 -26.69 -13.26
CA GLN A 144 -8.50 -25.59 -12.87
C GLN A 144 -7.72 -24.68 -11.94
N PRO A 145 -7.49 -23.40 -12.31
CA PRO A 145 -6.90 -22.45 -11.40
C PRO A 145 -7.77 -22.39 -10.15
N GLY A 146 -7.16 -22.65 -8.99
CA GLY A 146 -7.87 -22.63 -7.71
C GLY A 146 -8.58 -21.29 -7.50
N PRO A 147 -9.65 -21.24 -6.67
CA PRO A 147 -10.47 -20.04 -6.48
C PRO A 147 -9.65 -18.77 -6.17
N THR A 148 -8.58 -18.89 -5.37
CA THR A 148 -7.65 -17.79 -5.07
C THR A 148 -6.93 -17.26 -6.31
N ARG A 149 -6.53 -18.12 -7.24
CA ARG A 149 -5.87 -17.72 -8.50
C ARG A 149 -6.86 -17.01 -9.43
N LYS A 150 -8.12 -17.45 -9.48
CA LYS A 150 -9.17 -16.74 -10.22
C LYS A 150 -9.42 -15.35 -9.64
N LEU A 151 -9.48 -15.22 -8.32
CA LEU A 151 -9.61 -13.92 -7.65
C LEU A 151 -8.44 -12.99 -7.98
N GLN A 152 -7.21 -13.50 -7.99
CA GLN A 152 -6.02 -12.71 -8.38
C GLN A 152 -6.13 -12.16 -9.82
N LEU A 153 -6.63 -12.96 -10.77
CA LEU A 153 -6.86 -12.51 -12.14
C LEU A 153 -7.94 -11.43 -12.20
N VAL A 154 -9.07 -11.61 -11.51
CA VAL A 154 -10.13 -10.59 -11.44
C VAL A 154 -9.62 -9.26 -10.87
N VAL A 155 -8.80 -9.32 -9.82
CA VAL A 155 -8.18 -8.14 -9.19
C VAL A 155 -7.16 -7.48 -10.12
N GLN A 156 -6.38 -8.28 -10.85
CA GLN A 156 -5.45 -7.79 -11.86
C GLN A 156 -6.18 -7.06 -12.99
N ASP A 157 -7.28 -7.63 -13.49
CA ASP A 157 -8.11 -7.03 -14.54
C ASP A 157 -8.78 -5.74 -14.06
N LEU A 158 -9.25 -5.71 -12.81
CA LEU A 158 -9.79 -4.50 -12.20
C LEU A 158 -8.73 -3.38 -12.11
N LEU A 159 -7.51 -3.69 -11.66
CA LEU A 159 -6.42 -2.71 -11.59
C LEU A 159 -5.97 -2.24 -12.97
N LEU A 160 -5.98 -3.13 -13.97
CA LEU A 160 -5.75 -2.76 -15.36
C LEU A 160 -6.82 -1.80 -15.88
N LEU A 161 -8.10 -2.08 -15.61
CA LEU A 161 -9.21 -1.20 -15.96
C LEU A 161 -9.07 0.19 -15.32
N ILE A 162 -8.75 0.24 -14.02
CA ILE A 162 -8.55 1.51 -13.30
C ILE A 162 -7.36 2.27 -13.91
N SER A 163 -6.23 1.59 -14.11
CA SER A 163 -5.03 2.19 -14.71
C SER A 163 -5.32 2.75 -16.11
N SER A 164 -6.06 2.01 -16.94
CA SER A 164 -6.50 2.47 -18.26
C SER A 164 -7.42 3.70 -18.15
N LYS A 165 -8.43 3.69 -17.27
CA LYS A 165 -9.30 4.86 -17.06
C LYS A 165 -8.50 6.09 -16.58
N CYS A 166 -7.57 5.91 -15.65
CA CYS A 166 -6.67 6.98 -15.21
C CYS A 166 -5.90 7.58 -16.40
N GLN A 167 -5.29 6.73 -17.23
CA GLN A 167 -4.53 7.16 -18.42
C GLN A 167 -5.40 7.93 -19.42
N THR A 168 -6.59 7.41 -19.75
CA THR A 168 -7.50 8.00 -20.74
C THR A 168 -8.04 9.35 -20.28
N HIS A 169 -8.33 9.52 -18.99
CA HIS A 169 -8.98 10.72 -18.45
C HIS A 169 -8.04 11.67 -17.71
N GLU A 170 -6.73 11.38 -17.73
CA GLU A 170 -5.70 12.16 -17.02
C GLU A 170 -6.01 12.31 -15.51
N THR A 171 -6.58 11.25 -14.93
CA THR A 171 -6.93 11.17 -13.51
C THR A 171 -5.80 10.50 -12.74
N ILE A 172 -5.56 10.92 -11.50
CA ILE A 172 -4.68 10.22 -10.56
C ILE A 172 -5.49 9.15 -9.85
N GLY A 173 -5.06 7.89 -9.93
CA GLY A 173 -5.67 6.80 -9.18
C GLY A 173 -4.83 6.45 -7.95
N ILE A 174 -5.45 6.22 -6.79
CA ILE A 174 -4.76 5.74 -5.59
C ILE A 174 -5.55 4.60 -4.98
N THR A 175 -4.91 3.44 -4.77
CA THR A 175 -5.44 2.40 -3.90
C THR A 175 -4.78 2.50 -2.53
N THR A 176 -5.54 2.31 -1.46
CA THR A 176 -4.97 2.23 -0.12
C THR A 176 -5.27 0.91 0.56
N GLY A 177 -4.52 0.63 1.61
CA GLY A 177 -4.81 -0.47 2.51
C GLY A 177 -3.83 -0.62 3.64
N LYS A 178 -3.94 -1.77 4.30
CA LYS A 178 -3.18 -2.09 5.50
C LYS A 178 -2.14 -3.18 5.22
N MET A 179 -1.06 -3.13 5.98
CA MET A 179 -0.10 -4.22 6.07
C MET A 179 -0.66 -5.35 6.95
N THR A 180 -0.20 -6.56 6.70
CA THR A 180 -0.53 -7.75 7.49
C THR A 180 0.75 -8.41 7.99
N THR A 181 0.66 -9.10 9.12
CA THR A 181 1.77 -9.89 9.63
C THR A 181 1.91 -11.18 8.83
N MET A 182 3.12 -11.44 8.36
CA MET A 182 3.53 -12.71 7.74
C MET A 182 4.54 -13.39 8.67
N SER A 183 4.29 -14.64 9.01
CA SER A 183 5.24 -15.47 9.76
C SER A 183 6.10 -16.26 8.79
N GLN A 184 7.42 -16.13 8.92
CA GLN A 184 8.41 -16.88 8.14
C GLN A 184 9.32 -17.65 9.10
N ARG A 185 9.58 -18.92 8.77
CA ARG A 185 10.54 -19.75 9.49
C ARG A 185 11.87 -19.69 8.74
N PHE A 186 12.92 -19.26 9.43
CA PHE A 186 14.29 -19.30 8.94
C PHE A 186 15.00 -20.49 9.56
N PHE A 187 15.82 -21.16 8.75
CA PHE A 187 16.73 -22.20 9.21
C PHE A 187 18.13 -21.62 9.18
N THR A 188 18.72 -21.45 10.35
CA THR A 188 20.14 -21.10 10.49
C THR A 188 20.93 -22.38 10.36
N ARG A 189 21.48 -22.64 9.17
CA ARG A 189 22.49 -23.69 9.01
C ARG A 189 23.79 -23.14 9.58
N SER A 190 24.29 -23.70 10.68
CA SER A 190 25.63 -23.39 11.16
C SER A 190 26.62 -23.79 10.06
N GLN A 191 27.29 -22.81 9.47
CA GLN A 191 28.44 -23.10 8.63
C GLN A 191 29.64 -23.31 9.54
N ASN A 192 30.15 -24.55 9.51
CA ASN A 192 31.44 -25.04 10.02
C ASN A 192 31.52 -25.48 11.49
N SER A 193 31.41 -26.80 11.67
CA SER A 193 32.52 -27.61 12.18
C SER A 193 32.39 -29.02 11.64
N ASP A 194 33.47 -29.54 11.02
CA ASP A 194 33.61 -30.92 10.52
C ASP A 194 33.61 -31.95 11.66
N ILE A 195 32.46 -32.10 12.33
CA ILE A 195 32.23 -33.13 13.33
C ILE A 195 30.81 -33.65 13.10
N ASP A 196 30.69 -34.96 12.89
CA ASP A 196 29.45 -35.73 12.87
C ASP A 196 28.74 -35.62 14.23
N ASP A 197 28.10 -34.49 14.49
CA ASP A 197 27.16 -34.32 15.58
C ASP A 197 25.82 -33.87 15.01
N GLU A 198 24.75 -34.55 15.45
CA GLU A 198 23.36 -34.24 15.17
C GLU A 198 23.07 -32.78 15.55
N THR A 199 23.29 -31.87 14.61
CA THR A 199 23.10 -30.44 14.84
C THR A 199 21.62 -30.14 14.76
N GLU A 200 21.02 -29.84 15.92
CA GLU A 200 19.65 -29.36 16.00
C GLU A 200 19.47 -28.16 15.08
N ASP A 201 18.67 -28.33 14.03
CA ASP A 201 18.21 -27.24 13.17
C ASP A 201 17.45 -26.22 14.03
N THR A 202 18.16 -25.21 14.53
CA THR A 202 17.56 -24.10 15.26
C THR A 202 16.78 -23.26 14.27
N SER A 203 15.47 -23.48 14.25
CA SER A 203 14.58 -22.70 13.41
C SER A 203 14.12 -21.44 14.16
N MET A 204 14.39 -20.27 13.59
CA MET A 204 13.88 -19.00 14.11
C MET A 204 12.55 -18.67 13.42
N PHE A 205 11.52 -18.38 14.21
CA PHE A 205 10.28 -17.80 13.70
C PHE A 205 10.39 -16.28 13.71
N GLN A 206 10.30 -15.68 12.53
CA GLN A 206 10.24 -14.22 12.40
C GLN A 206 8.86 -13.81 11.90
N GLN A 207 8.30 -12.80 12.53
CA GLN A 207 7.12 -12.11 12.03
C GLN A 207 7.54 -10.80 11.39
N ILE A 208 7.13 -10.60 10.14
CA ILE A 208 7.37 -9.37 9.39
C ILE A 208 6.05 -8.76 8.96
N MET A 209 5.97 -7.44 8.95
CA MET A 209 4.83 -6.73 8.36
C MET A 209 5.05 -6.58 6.86
N VAL A 210 4.05 -7.00 6.08
CA VAL A 210 4.08 -6.89 4.62
C VAL A 210 2.78 -6.29 4.09
N PRO A 211 2.80 -5.54 2.98
CA PRO A 211 1.57 -5.12 2.30
C PRO A 211 0.70 -6.33 1.95
N VAL A 212 -0.62 -6.23 2.16
CA VAL A 212 -1.58 -7.29 1.81
C VAL A 212 -1.53 -7.64 0.32
N LEU A 213 -1.32 -6.64 -0.53
CA LEU A 213 -0.95 -6.86 -1.92
C LEU A 213 0.57 -6.97 -2.04
N PRO A 214 1.15 -8.17 -2.21
CA PRO A 214 2.59 -8.32 -2.37
C PRO A 214 3.20 -7.33 -3.37
N LEU A 215 4.39 -6.80 -3.02
CA LEU A 215 5.16 -5.89 -3.87
C LEU A 215 5.52 -6.51 -5.22
N ASN A 216 5.61 -7.84 -5.28
CA ASN A 216 6.02 -8.62 -6.44
C ASN A 216 4.83 -9.36 -7.07
N GLY A 217 3.60 -8.99 -6.71
CA GLY A 217 2.39 -9.62 -7.22
C GLY A 217 2.14 -9.32 -8.70
N PRO A 218 1.17 -10.00 -9.33
CA PRO A 218 0.83 -9.82 -10.75
C PRO A 218 0.33 -8.41 -11.10
N TRP A 219 -0.11 -7.63 -10.10
CA TRP A 219 -0.52 -6.23 -10.21
C TRP A 219 0.62 -5.22 -10.11
N ALA A 220 1.86 -5.64 -9.79
CA ALA A 220 2.96 -4.71 -9.54
C ALA A 220 3.23 -3.77 -10.73
N GLY A 221 3.06 -4.27 -11.95
CA GLY A 221 3.23 -3.48 -13.18
C GLY A 221 2.13 -2.44 -13.45
N GLN A 222 1.00 -2.48 -12.73
CA GLN A 222 -0.07 -1.50 -12.91
C GLN A 222 0.15 -0.22 -12.12
N TYR A 223 0.98 -0.28 -11.07
CA TYR A 223 1.28 0.87 -10.22
C TYR A 223 2.53 1.59 -10.71
N ALA A 224 2.44 2.92 -10.82
CA ALA A 224 3.59 3.77 -11.10
C ALA A 224 4.58 3.77 -9.94
N LYS A 225 4.07 3.93 -8.72
CA LYS A 225 4.83 3.82 -7.47
C LYS A 225 3.94 3.30 -6.36
N ARG A 226 4.54 2.55 -5.43
CA ARG A 226 3.87 1.99 -4.26
C ARG A 226 4.56 2.50 -3.01
N LEU A 227 3.80 3.04 -2.08
CA LEU A 227 4.27 3.54 -0.79
C LEU A 227 3.94 2.53 0.30
N VAL A 228 4.92 2.23 1.14
CA VAL A 228 4.74 1.49 2.39
C VAL A 228 5.00 2.45 3.54
N LEU A 229 3.96 2.76 4.31
CA LEU A 229 4.00 3.70 5.43
C LEU A 229 4.15 2.94 6.74
N TYR A 230 5.17 3.28 7.52
CA TYR A 230 5.48 2.64 8.79
C TYR A 230 5.93 3.67 9.83
N ARG A 231 6.19 3.20 11.06
CA ARG A 231 6.80 4.00 12.12
C ARG A 231 8.19 3.45 12.38
N ASP A 232 9.14 4.35 12.50
CA ASP A 232 10.49 3.96 12.90
C ASP A 232 11.18 5.13 13.59
N TRP A 233 12.24 4.80 14.32
CA TRP A 233 13.01 5.75 15.11
C TRP A 233 13.86 6.63 14.19
N VAL A 234 13.86 7.93 14.46
CA VAL A 234 14.64 8.92 13.73
C VAL A 234 15.45 9.73 14.74
N ARG A 235 16.75 9.92 14.45
CA ARG A 235 17.59 10.82 15.22
C ARG A 235 17.45 12.25 14.73
N GLU A 236 17.58 13.22 15.62
CA GLU A 236 17.51 14.64 15.29
C GLU A 236 18.53 15.06 14.21
N SER A 237 19.69 14.40 14.16
CA SER A 237 20.73 14.62 13.14
C SER A 237 20.40 14.10 11.74
N GLY A 238 19.17 13.62 11.48
CA GLY A 238 18.70 13.20 10.16
C GLY A 238 19.12 11.80 9.72
N GLY A 239 19.63 10.98 10.65
CA GLY A 239 19.93 9.56 10.42
C GLY A 239 18.77 8.64 10.81
N THR A 240 18.65 7.50 10.10
CA THR A 240 17.77 6.38 10.47
C THR A 240 18.19 5.78 11.82
N GLY A 241 17.22 5.43 12.65
CA GLY A 241 17.40 5.04 14.05
C GLY A 241 17.61 3.54 14.31
N LEU A 242 18.09 3.28 15.54
CA LEU A 242 18.69 2.05 16.08
C LEU A 242 20.05 1.69 15.44
N ASP A 243 21.13 2.07 16.12
CA ASP A 243 22.52 1.70 15.89
C ASP A 243 22.95 0.51 16.79
N LYS A 244 23.47 -0.56 16.17
CA LYS A 244 23.93 -1.75 16.90
C LYS A 244 25.07 -1.45 17.90
N ASN A 245 25.75 -0.32 17.75
CA ASN A 245 26.84 0.09 18.62
C ASN A 245 26.38 0.81 19.89
N LEU A 246 25.09 1.13 20.03
CA LEU A 246 24.55 1.76 21.23
C LEU A 246 23.94 0.73 22.18
N THR A 247 24.13 0.97 23.48
CA THR A 247 23.48 0.18 24.53
C THR A 247 22.05 0.63 24.78
N ILE A 248 21.26 -0.18 25.49
CA ILE A 248 19.89 0.18 25.90
C ILE A 248 19.87 1.48 26.71
N VAL A 249 20.87 1.68 27.58
CA VAL A 249 20.98 2.90 28.41
C VAL A 249 21.20 4.14 27.53
N ASP A 250 22.01 4.02 26.48
CA ASP A 250 22.21 5.11 25.52
C ASP A 250 20.91 5.45 24.78
N TYR A 251 20.12 4.44 24.40
CA TYR A 251 18.80 4.67 23.80
C TYR A 251 17.83 5.37 24.74
N ILE A 252 17.76 4.95 26.01
CA ILE A 252 16.93 5.60 27.01
C ILE A 252 17.32 7.07 27.13
N ARG A 253 18.62 7.35 27.24
CA ARG A 253 19.13 8.72 27.31
C ARG A 253 18.75 9.53 26.06
N LEU A 254 18.89 8.96 24.86
CA LEU A 254 18.51 9.63 23.61
C LEU A 254 17.01 9.90 23.52
N MET A 255 16.17 9.02 24.07
CA MET A 255 14.72 9.23 24.15
C MET A 255 14.38 10.34 25.16
N GLU A 256 15.01 10.33 26.34
CA GLU A 256 14.81 11.34 27.38
C GLU A 256 15.27 12.74 26.94
N THR A 257 16.38 12.83 26.20
CA THR A 257 16.88 14.08 25.64
C THR A 257 16.14 14.52 24.37
N LYS A 258 15.12 13.77 23.93
CA LYS A 258 14.35 13.98 22.69
C LYS A 258 15.19 13.93 21.40
N GLN A 259 16.40 13.39 21.48
CA GLN A 259 17.30 13.21 20.34
C GLN A 259 16.95 11.99 19.49
N LEU A 260 16.10 11.09 20.01
CA LEU A 260 15.52 9.97 19.30
C LEU A 260 14.00 10.00 19.46
N ARG A 261 13.28 10.02 18.34
CA ARG A 261 11.81 10.04 18.31
C ARG A 261 11.25 9.06 17.29
N VAL A 262 10.03 8.57 17.54
CA VAL A 262 9.31 7.76 16.56
C VAL A 262 8.61 8.68 15.58
N CYS A 263 8.94 8.58 14.30
CA CYS A 263 8.29 9.35 13.24
C CYS A 263 7.62 8.43 12.21
N PRO A 264 6.54 8.90 11.56
CA PRO A 264 6.07 8.32 10.31
C PRO A 264 7.19 8.29 9.27
N GLN A 265 7.38 7.14 8.63
CA GLN A 265 8.30 6.92 7.53
C GLN A 265 7.58 6.29 6.34
N PHE A 266 8.17 6.44 5.16
CA PHE A 266 7.73 5.76 3.96
C PHE A 266 8.89 5.06 3.24
N LEU A 267 8.57 3.92 2.63
CA LEU A 267 9.37 3.26 1.60
C LEU A 267 8.60 3.35 0.28
N GLY A 268 9.12 4.12 -0.65
CA GLY A 268 8.66 4.21 -2.03
C GLY A 268 9.29 3.12 -2.88
N VAL A 269 8.45 2.35 -3.58
CA VAL A 269 8.86 1.24 -4.43
C VAL A 269 8.42 1.52 -5.86
N THR A 270 9.40 1.63 -6.76
CA THR A 270 9.18 1.69 -8.21
C THR A 270 9.62 0.38 -8.83
N SER A 271 8.74 -0.29 -9.56
CA SER A 271 9.09 -1.49 -10.33
C SER A 271 9.04 -1.15 -11.82
N LYS A 272 10.21 -1.09 -12.48
CA LYS A 272 10.29 -0.88 -13.92
C LYS A 272 11.27 -1.88 -14.52
N ASP A 273 10.83 -2.63 -15.54
CA ASP A 273 11.67 -3.53 -16.33
C ASP A 273 12.55 -4.46 -15.47
N SER A 274 11.92 -5.18 -14.52
CA SER A 274 12.55 -6.08 -13.53
C SER A 274 13.50 -5.45 -12.49
N ASN A 275 13.88 -4.17 -12.64
CA ASN A 275 14.65 -3.43 -11.65
C ASN A 275 13.73 -2.70 -10.66
N ARG A 276 14.13 -2.71 -9.38
CA ARG A 276 13.44 -1.96 -8.32
C ARG A 276 14.30 -0.81 -7.85
N LYS A 277 13.66 0.35 -7.75
CA LYS A 277 14.22 1.51 -7.05
C LYS A 277 13.45 1.71 -5.76
N PHE A 278 14.21 1.92 -4.70
CA PHE A 278 13.71 2.17 -3.36
C PHE A 278 14.08 3.59 -2.98
N ASP A 279 13.09 4.36 -2.59
CA ASP A 279 13.25 5.70 -2.05
C ASP A 279 12.70 5.69 -0.63
N THR A 280 13.36 6.36 0.30
CA THR A 280 12.91 6.43 1.69
C THR A 280 12.82 7.86 2.15
N GLY A 281 11.90 8.13 3.06
CA GLY A 281 11.81 9.42 3.73
C GLY A 281 10.95 9.34 4.97
N TRP A 282 10.91 10.45 5.71
CA TRP A 282 10.10 10.60 6.90
C TRP A 282 9.42 11.96 6.92
N TRP A 283 8.41 12.10 7.75
CA TRP A 283 7.77 13.38 8.03
C TRP A 283 7.33 13.46 9.47
N CYS A 284 7.21 14.68 9.98
CA CYS A 284 6.55 14.93 11.25
C CYS A 284 5.16 15.48 10.93
N SER A 285 4.12 14.84 11.47
CA SER A 285 2.83 15.49 11.57
C SER A 285 2.93 16.51 12.70
N ASP A 286 3.09 17.80 12.39
CA ASP A 286 3.18 18.87 13.40
C ASP A 286 1.89 19.01 14.27
N ALA A 287 0.87 18.21 14.00
CA ALA A 287 -0.41 18.17 14.72
C ALA A 287 -0.37 17.57 16.14
N GLN A 288 0.79 17.35 16.76
CA GLN A 288 0.88 16.86 18.15
C GLN A 288 1.73 17.74 19.10
N LEU A 289 2.06 18.98 18.72
CA LEU A 289 2.87 19.88 19.57
C LEU A 289 2.28 21.28 19.70
N THR A 290 0.96 21.41 19.85
CA THR A 290 0.41 22.55 20.61
C THR A 290 0.23 22.11 22.06
N PRO A 291 1.08 22.56 23.01
CA PRO A 291 0.66 22.55 24.40
C PRO A 291 -0.56 23.46 24.48
N VAL A 292 -1.64 22.95 25.06
CA VAL A 292 -2.74 23.79 25.54
C VAL A 292 -2.10 24.76 26.53
N SER A 293 -2.02 26.03 26.12
CA SER A 293 -1.67 27.15 26.99
C SER A 293 -2.72 27.35 28.06
#